data_AF-A0A0M1J3R0-F1
#
_entry.id   AF-A0A0M1J3R0-F1
#
_cell.length_a   1.000
_cell.length_b   1.000
_cell.length_c   1.000
_cell.angle_alpha   90.00
_cell.angle_beta   90.00
_cell.angle_gamma   90.00
#
_symmetry.space_group_name_H-M   'P 1'
#
loop_
_entity.id
_entity.type
_entity.pdbx_description
1 polymer ?
#
loop_
_entity_poly.entity_id
_entity_poly.type
_entity_poly.pdbx_seq_one_letter_code
_entity_poly.pdbx_strand_id
1 'polypeptide(L)'
;PAQTTAKIFSIIDGFKPRADLSLNDFWDGGIAQPKGTYSPVKFSGIHDKLTKELLDVYLEEIYKLEDTTNKANEVIIIYAHKEFEIDQEYLNKQLHKTAKTELKVKLVSLDNLLGEKRDALFTSDNADIKISKQGNKYKVEIKMFFSPYLKNKIDDYNAKKTKKGTLEQDLSKAVKISSNGLELIESVQFDTTLGKIWKSNPELEDKAGIKEKIKGTYTLDTDKFKMKIRNIAGDEIIIASKARRAEETT
;
A
#
# COMPACT_ATOMS: atom_id res chain seq x y z
N PRO A 1 0.34 -7.23 20.31
CA PRO A 1 -1.08 -7.38 19.89
C PRO A 1 -1.84 -6.04 19.80
N ALA A 2 -2.10 -5.34 20.92
CA ALA A 2 -2.88 -4.09 20.93
C ALA A 2 -2.28 -2.95 20.08
N GLN A 3 -0.96 -2.81 20.08
CA GLN A 3 -0.26 -1.80 19.26
C GLN A 3 -0.39 -2.07 17.75
N THR A 4 -0.52 -3.34 17.35
CA THR A 4 -0.72 -3.73 15.94
C THR A 4 -2.15 -3.45 15.50
N THR A 5 -3.14 -3.79 16.33
CA THR A 5 -4.56 -3.50 16.10
C THR A 5 -4.84 -1.99 16.01
N ALA A 6 -4.26 -1.19 16.90
CA ALA A 6 -4.39 0.27 16.85
C ALA A 6 -3.80 0.87 15.54
N LYS A 7 -2.68 0.31 15.06
CA LYS A 7 -2.11 0.70 13.77
C LYS A 7 -3.02 0.32 12.60
N ILE A 8 -3.61 -0.87 12.61
CA ILE A 8 -4.58 -1.29 11.58
C ILE A 8 -5.75 -0.31 11.50
N PHE A 9 -6.37 0.01 12.64
CA PHE A 9 -7.50 0.93 12.68
C PHE A 9 -7.12 2.36 12.25
N SER A 10 -5.89 2.81 12.54
CA SER A 10 -5.41 4.12 12.07
C SER A 10 -5.27 4.22 10.55
N ILE A 11 -5.24 3.09 9.83
CA ILE A 11 -5.16 3.07 8.37
C ILE A 11 -6.55 3.15 7.74
N ILE A 12 -7.60 2.74 8.45
CA ILE A 12 -8.99 2.75 7.97
C ILE A 12 -9.52 4.20 8.01
N ASP A 13 -9.87 4.75 6.84
CA ASP A 13 -10.38 6.12 6.76
C ASP A 13 -11.69 6.29 7.50
N GLY A 14 -11.79 7.40 8.23
CA GLY A 14 -12.98 7.72 9.01
C GLY A 14 -13.21 6.82 10.22
N PHE A 15 -12.30 5.90 10.53
CA PHE A 15 -12.41 5.09 11.74
C PHE A 15 -12.25 5.95 12.99
N LYS A 16 -13.19 5.80 13.92
CA LYS A 16 -13.12 6.34 15.27
C LYS A 16 -13.18 5.21 16.29
N PRO A 17 -12.37 5.25 17.34
CA PRO A 17 -12.41 4.26 18.39
C PRO A 17 -13.77 4.31 19.10
N ARG A 18 -14.20 3.17 19.65
CA ARG A 18 -15.47 3.06 20.37
C ARG A 18 -15.63 4.08 21.51
N ALA A 19 -14.54 4.53 22.13
CA ALA A 19 -14.59 5.51 23.23
C ALA A 19 -15.15 6.87 22.79
N ASP A 20 -15.04 7.20 21.51
CA ASP A 20 -15.57 8.43 20.91
C ASP A 20 -16.99 8.25 20.37
N LEU A 21 -17.56 7.05 20.53
CA LEU A 21 -18.84 6.63 19.99
C LEU A 21 -19.71 6.07 21.13
N SER A 22 -21.03 6.22 21.05
CA SER A 22 -21.94 5.62 22.03
C SER A 22 -22.15 4.12 21.76
N LEU A 23 -21.06 3.35 21.66
CA LEU A 23 -21.04 1.92 21.41
C LEU A 23 -20.60 1.15 22.67
N ASN A 24 -21.15 -0.06 22.86
CA ASN A 24 -20.78 -0.94 23.97
C ASN A 24 -19.35 -1.52 23.79
N ASP A 25 -18.87 -2.27 24.80
CA ASP A 25 -17.51 -2.84 24.81
C ASP A 25 -17.26 -3.92 23.75
N PHE A 26 -18.31 -4.45 23.12
CA PHE A 26 -18.18 -5.45 22.06
C PHE A 26 -17.58 -4.84 20.79
N TRP A 27 -17.98 -3.61 20.42
CA TRP A 27 -17.53 -2.95 19.20
C TRP A 27 -16.11 -2.40 19.33
N ASP A 28 -15.33 -2.47 18.24
CA ASP A 28 -13.98 -1.91 18.23
C ASP A 28 -13.99 -0.40 17.89
N GLY A 29 -15.01 0.05 17.17
CA GLY A 29 -15.20 1.45 16.80
C GLY A 29 -16.27 1.63 15.75
N GLY A 30 -16.13 2.66 14.92
CA GLY A 30 -17.05 2.94 13.84
C GLY A 30 -16.42 3.78 12.74
N ILE A 31 -16.88 3.60 11.51
CA ILE A 31 -16.43 4.36 10.33
C ILE A 31 -17.43 5.48 10.07
N ALA A 32 -16.94 6.71 9.95
CA ALA A 32 -17.76 7.88 9.64
C ALA A 32 -18.50 7.72 8.30
N GLN A 33 -19.78 8.06 8.32
CA GLN A 33 -20.66 8.06 7.16
C GLN A 33 -21.12 9.50 6.85
N PRO A 34 -21.64 9.76 5.63
CA PRO A 34 -22.26 11.04 5.30
C PRO A 34 -23.34 11.42 6.31
N LYS A 35 -23.56 12.72 6.53
CA LYS A 35 -24.54 13.27 7.49
C LYS A 35 -24.22 12.97 8.97
N GLY A 36 -22.97 12.63 9.30
CA GLY A 36 -22.49 12.54 10.68
C GLY A 36 -22.93 11.28 11.44
N THR A 37 -23.40 10.26 10.73
CA THR A 37 -23.62 8.91 11.28
C THR A 37 -22.33 8.09 11.23
N TYR A 38 -22.34 6.91 11.86
CA TYR A 38 -21.21 5.99 11.83
C TYR A 38 -21.72 4.58 11.60
N SER A 39 -20.97 3.78 10.84
CA SER A 39 -21.15 2.34 10.73
C SER A 39 -20.33 1.65 11.81
N PRO A 40 -20.93 0.96 12.79
CA PRO A 40 -20.18 0.24 13.81
C PRO A 40 -19.30 -0.85 13.19
N VAL A 41 -18.12 -1.03 13.76
CA VAL A 41 -17.08 -1.93 13.27
C VAL A 41 -16.72 -2.94 14.36
N LYS A 42 -16.74 -4.21 13.98
CA LYS A 42 -16.16 -5.30 14.76
C LYS A 42 -15.00 -5.94 14.00
N PHE A 43 -13.86 -6.11 14.66
CA PHE A 43 -12.71 -6.82 14.10
C PHE A 43 -12.55 -8.17 14.79
N SER A 44 -12.41 -9.23 13.99
CA SER A 44 -12.25 -10.59 14.53
C SER A 44 -10.93 -10.79 15.25
N GLY A 45 -9.89 -10.01 14.91
CA GLY A 45 -8.53 -10.18 15.38
C GLY A 45 -7.58 -10.63 14.26
N ILE A 46 -6.29 -10.31 14.40
CA ILE A 46 -5.25 -10.61 13.39
C ILE A 46 -4.92 -12.10 13.36
N HIS A 47 -4.87 -12.72 14.53
CA HIS A 47 -4.51 -14.13 14.70
C HIS A 47 -5.73 -15.04 14.85
N ASP A 48 -6.91 -14.44 14.90
CA ASP A 48 -8.16 -15.11 15.15
C ASP A 48 -8.87 -15.40 13.83
N LYS A 49 -9.43 -16.60 13.76
CA LYS A 49 -10.24 -17.03 12.63
C LYS A 49 -11.70 -16.77 12.96
N LEU A 50 -12.41 -16.07 12.08
CA LEU A 50 -13.86 -15.94 12.14
C LEU A 50 -14.49 -17.30 11.85
N THR A 51 -14.98 -17.99 12.89
CA THR A 51 -15.74 -19.25 12.80
C THR A 51 -17.24 -18.99 12.80
N LYS A 52 -18.06 -20.01 12.55
CA LYS A 52 -19.52 -19.88 12.59
C LYS A 52 -20.02 -19.52 13.98
N GLU A 53 -19.47 -20.13 15.02
CA GLU A 53 -19.84 -19.88 16.41
C GLU A 53 -19.51 -18.44 16.81
N LEU A 54 -18.33 -17.96 16.39
CA LEU A 54 -17.94 -16.57 16.64
C LEU A 54 -18.84 -15.60 15.86
N LEU A 55 -19.20 -15.94 14.62
CA LEU A 55 -20.13 -15.15 13.83
C LEU A 55 -21.52 -15.11 14.47
N ASP A 56 -22.02 -16.20 15.02
CA ASP A 56 -23.32 -16.25 15.71
C ASP A 56 -23.33 -15.30 16.93
N VAL A 57 -22.23 -15.26 17.69
CA VAL A 57 -22.06 -14.27 18.77
C VAL A 57 -22.12 -12.84 18.23
N TYR A 58 -21.51 -12.58 17.07
CA TYR A 58 -21.52 -11.25 16.46
C TYR A 58 -22.92 -10.84 15.99
N LEU A 59 -23.68 -11.79 15.44
CA LEU A 59 -25.06 -11.57 15.00
C LEU A 59 -25.96 -11.18 16.17
N GLU A 60 -25.83 -11.83 17.32
CA GLU A 60 -26.63 -11.48 18.51
C GLU A 60 -26.34 -10.05 19.01
N GLU A 61 -25.09 -9.59 18.93
CA GLU A 61 -24.76 -8.20 19.25
C GLU A 61 -25.23 -7.20 18.18
N ILE A 62 -25.28 -7.60 16.91
CA ILE A 62 -25.85 -6.81 15.82
C ILE A 62 -27.35 -6.59 16.03
N TYR A 63 -28.09 -7.64 16.41
CA TYR A 63 -29.53 -7.51 16.67
C TYR A 63 -29.82 -6.53 17.81
N LYS A 64 -29.05 -6.61 18.91
CA LYS A 64 -29.18 -5.67 20.04
C LYS A 64 -28.89 -4.21 19.66
N LEU A 65 -27.98 -4.01 18.71
CA LEU A 65 -27.62 -2.67 18.25
C LEU A 65 -28.80 -1.97 17.56
N GLU A 66 -29.57 -2.69 16.75
CA GLU A 66 -30.76 -2.15 16.07
C GLU A 66 -31.86 -1.77 17.06
N ASP A 67 -32.08 -2.60 18.08
CA ASP A 67 -33.03 -2.31 19.16
C ASP A 67 -32.66 -1.06 19.97
N THR A 68 -31.37 -0.72 20.00
CA THR A 68 -30.83 0.35 20.88
C THR A 68 -30.54 1.65 20.12
N THR A 69 -30.31 1.61 18.80
CA THR A 69 -29.88 2.79 18.03
C THR A 69 -30.55 2.89 16.66
N ASN A 70 -31.46 3.87 16.49
CA ASN A 70 -32.09 4.20 15.20
C ASN A 70 -31.16 4.96 14.22
N LYS A 71 -29.83 4.90 14.41
CA LYS A 71 -28.86 5.74 13.68
C LYS A 71 -27.89 4.98 12.80
N ALA A 72 -27.79 3.66 12.96
CA ALA A 72 -26.94 2.82 12.12
C ALA A 72 -27.78 2.25 10.98
N ASN A 73 -27.31 2.40 9.75
CA ASN A 73 -27.92 1.74 8.58
C ASN A 73 -27.08 0.55 8.10
N GLU A 74 -25.85 0.42 8.62
CA GLU A 74 -24.88 -0.57 8.19
C GLU A 74 -23.88 -0.89 9.31
N VAL A 75 -23.51 -2.16 9.42
CA VAL A 75 -22.46 -2.70 10.31
C VAL A 75 -21.36 -3.33 9.46
N ILE A 76 -20.11 -3.23 9.90
CA ILE A 76 -18.95 -3.79 9.21
C ILE A 76 -18.23 -4.80 10.12
N ILE A 77 -18.12 -6.04 9.65
CA ILE A 77 -17.29 -7.08 10.27
C ILE A 77 -15.99 -7.18 9.47
N ILE A 78 -14.87 -6.92 10.12
CA ILE A 78 -13.54 -7.04 9.54
C ILE A 78 -12.92 -8.35 10.02
N TYR A 79 -12.33 -9.12 9.10
CA TYR A 79 -11.62 -10.35 9.42
C TYR A 79 -10.23 -10.42 8.78
N ALA A 80 -9.26 -11.00 9.50
CA ALA A 80 -7.98 -11.39 8.91
C ALA A 80 -8.06 -12.82 8.34
N HIS A 81 -8.66 -13.73 9.11
CA HIS A 81 -8.89 -15.11 8.72
C HIS A 81 -10.35 -15.48 8.96
N LYS A 82 -10.91 -16.35 8.13
CA LYS A 82 -12.29 -16.85 8.28
C LYS A 82 -12.39 -18.31 7.87
N GLU A 83 -13.45 -18.98 8.29
CA GLU A 83 -13.83 -20.26 7.70
C GLU A 83 -14.20 -20.10 6.23
N PHE A 84 -13.90 -21.14 5.45
CA PHE A 84 -14.08 -21.12 4.01
C PHE A 84 -15.54 -20.81 3.62
N GLU A 85 -16.48 -21.43 4.33
CA GLU A 85 -17.93 -21.35 4.09
C GLU A 85 -18.55 -20.01 4.51
N ILE A 86 -17.85 -19.18 5.29
CA ILE A 86 -18.37 -17.89 5.75
C ILE A 86 -18.05 -16.85 4.69
N ASP A 87 -18.95 -16.57 3.78
CA ASP A 87 -18.83 -15.44 2.86
C ASP A 87 -19.99 -14.46 3.05
N GLN A 88 -20.04 -13.41 2.22
CA GLN A 88 -21.12 -12.43 2.28
C GLN A 88 -22.50 -13.07 2.02
N GLU A 89 -22.58 -14.12 1.18
CA GLU A 89 -23.84 -14.82 0.91
C GLU A 89 -24.30 -15.64 2.11
N TYR A 90 -23.38 -16.37 2.76
CA TYR A 90 -23.64 -17.11 3.99
C TYR A 90 -24.13 -16.18 5.09
N LEU A 91 -23.48 -15.02 5.27
CA LEU A 91 -23.86 -14.00 6.23
C LEU A 91 -25.28 -13.48 5.95
N ASN A 92 -25.56 -13.08 4.72
CA ASN A 92 -26.89 -12.61 4.32
C ASN A 92 -27.96 -13.69 4.58
N LYS A 93 -27.65 -14.97 4.30
CA LYS A 93 -28.56 -16.08 4.61
C LYS A 93 -28.84 -16.19 6.11
N GLN A 94 -27.84 -16.03 6.99
CA GLN A 94 -28.10 -16.08 8.43
C GLN A 94 -28.99 -14.92 8.91
N LEU A 95 -28.73 -13.70 8.40
CA LEU A 95 -29.53 -12.51 8.72
C LEU A 95 -30.99 -12.66 8.27
N HIS A 96 -31.21 -13.20 7.06
CA HIS A 96 -32.56 -13.41 6.53
C HIS A 96 -33.34 -14.53 7.22
N LYS A 97 -32.67 -15.56 7.75
CA LYS A 97 -33.35 -16.65 8.47
C LYS A 97 -34.11 -16.16 9.70
N THR A 98 -33.58 -15.15 10.38
CA THR A 98 -34.13 -14.67 11.64
C THR A 98 -35.10 -13.50 11.42
N ALA A 99 -34.98 -12.76 10.31
CA ALA A 99 -35.75 -11.53 10.02
C ALA A 99 -35.77 -10.53 11.19
N LYS A 100 -34.72 -10.58 12.03
CA LYS A 100 -34.57 -9.77 13.23
C LYS A 100 -33.92 -8.42 12.97
N THR A 101 -33.49 -8.16 11.73
CA THR A 101 -32.70 -6.97 11.41
C THR A 101 -32.91 -6.48 9.99
N GLU A 102 -32.98 -5.15 9.85
CA GLU A 102 -32.92 -4.43 8.57
C GLU A 102 -31.53 -3.83 8.33
N LEU A 103 -30.59 -4.00 9.27
CA LEU A 103 -29.22 -3.52 9.13
C LEU A 103 -28.50 -4.27 8.01
N LYS A 104 -27.86 -3.51 7.13
CA LYS A 104 -26.92 -4.08 6.17
C LYS A 104 -25.63 -4.48 6.88
N VAL A 105 -25.25 -5.75 6.86
CA VAL A 105 -23.96 -6.19 7.44
C VAL A 105 -22.97 -6.50 6.31
N LYS A 106 -21.84 -5.82 6.32
CA LYS A 106 -20.74 -6.06 5.37
C LYS A 106 -19.67 -6.92 6.02
N LEU A 107 -19.24 -7.94 5.29
CA LEU A 107 -18.10 -8.77 5.62
C LEU A 107 -16.90 -8.32 4.79
N VAL A 108 -15.85 -7.83 5.44
CA VAL A 108 -14.71 -7.19 4.77
C VAL A 108 -13.40 -7.85 5.22
N SER A 109 -12.57 -8.27 4.26
CA SER A 109 -11.24 -8.77 4.61
C SER A 109 -10.31 -7.61 4.96
N LEU A 110 -9.46 -7.84 5.96
CA LEU A 110 -8.40 -6.91 6.31
C LEU A 110 -7.46 -6.67 5.13
N ASP A 111 -7.14 -7.72 4.35
CA ASP A 111 -6.28 -7.61 3.18
C ASP A 111 -6.87 -6.69 2.10
N ASN A 112 -8.19 -6.69 1.89
CA ASN A 112 -8.81 -5.78 0.93
C ASN A 112 -8.74 -4.33 1.42
N LEU A 113 -9.01 -4.08 2.71
CA LEU A 113 -8.88 -2.74 3.30
C LEU A 113 -7.45 -2.22 3.22
N LEU A 114 -6.47 -3.09 3.47
CA LEU A 114 -5.06 -2.76 3.36
C LEU A 114 -4.62 -2.64 1.89
N GLY A 115 -5.20 -3.41 0.98
CA GLY A 115 -4.91 -3.42 -0.46
C GLY A 115 -5.41 -2.16 -1.16
N GLU A 116 -6.65 -1.74 -0.92
CA GLU A 116 -7.20 -0.47 -1.42
C GLU A 116 -6.37 0.72 -0.94
N LYS A 117 -5.94 0.68 0.33
CA LYS A 117 -4.99 1.66 0.88
C LYS A 117 -3.59 1.51 0.32
N ARG A 118 -3.12 0.30 0.02
CA ARG A 118 -1.81 0.10 -0.61
C ARG A 118 -1.81 0.73 -2.00
N ASP A 119 -2.85 0.49 -2.78
CA ASP A 119 -2.91 0.99 -4.15
C ASP A 119 -3.24 2.50 -4.18
N ALA A 120 -3.95 3.03 -3.17
CA ALA A 120 -4.22 4.46 -3.00
C ALA A 120 -3.09 5.26 -2.33
N LEU A 121 -2.27 4.65 -1.46
CA LEU A 121 -1.15 5.30 -0.74
C LEU A 121 0.21 5.05 -1.40
N PHE A 122 0.36 3.99 -2.17
CA PHE A 122 1.59 3.63 -2.86
C PHE A 122 1.40 3.86 -4.35
N THR A 123 1.47 5.14 -4.75
CA THR A 123 1.89 5.44 -6.11
C THR A 123 3.18 4.66 -6.38
N SER A 124 3.18 3.85 -7.44
CA SER A 124 4.33 3.01 -7.78
C SER A 124 5.57 3.87 -7.98
N ASP A 125 6.74 3.34 -7.66
CA ASP A 125 8.00 3.96 -8.04
C ASP A 125 8.01 4.22 -9.56
N ASN A 126 8.63 5.33 -9.97
CA ASN A 126 8.72 5.69 -11.37
C ASN A 126 10.11 6.24 -11.69
N ALA A 127 10.53 6.03 -12.94
CA ALA A 127 11.78 6.54 -13.45
C ALA A 127 11.61 7.17 -14.82
N ASP A 128 12.17 8.36 -14.99
CA ASP A 128 12.32 9.00 -16.28
C ASP A 128 13.66 8.58 -16.90
N ILE A 129 13.59 7.91 -18.05
CA ILE A 129 14.78 7.39 -18.74
C ILE A 129 14.92 8.04 -20.09
N LYS A 130 16.14 8.44 -20.42
CA LYS A 130 16.52 8.92 -21.74
C LYS A 130 17.39 7.87 -22.44
N ILE A 131 17.01 7.49 -23.65
CA ILE A 131 17.81 6.62 -24.52
C ILE A 131 18.31 7.46 -25.70
N SER A 132 19.63 7.49 -25.92
CA SER A 132 20.25 8.21 -27.03
C SER A 132 21.30 7.35 -27.73
N LYS A 133 21.31 7.37 -29.07
CA LYS A 133 22.31 6.66 -29.87
C LYS A 133 23.63 7.44 -29.84
N GLN A 134 24.73 6.76 -29.57
CA GLN A 134 26.09 7.29 -29.58
C GLN A 134 26.96 6.36 -30.44
N GLY A 135 27.14 6.74 -31.72
CA GLY A 135 27.79 5.86 -32.70
C GLY A 135 27.02 4.55 -32.87
N ASN A 136 27.69 3.43 -32.61
CA ASN A 136 27.10 2.08 -32.68
C ASN A 136 26.52 1.59 -31.34
N LYS A 137 26.55 2.42 -30.30
CA LYS A 137 26.03 2.07 -28.96
C LYS A 137 24.85 2.96 -28.57
N TYR A 138 24.18 2.58 -27.49
CA TYR A 138 23.04 3.29 -26.93
C TYR A 138 23.34 3.68 -25.48
N LYS A 139 23.29 4.98 -25.21
CA LYS A 139 23.40 5.54 -23.88
C LYS A 139 22.00 5.58 -23.25
N VAL A 140 21.84 4.90 -22.12
CA VAL A 140 20.63 4.86 -21.29
C VAL A 140 20.91 5.65 -20.02
N GLU A 141 20.14 6.70 -19.75
CA GLU A 141 20.34 7.60 -18.61
C GLU A 141 19.06 7.67 -17.78
N ILE A 142 19.16 7.43 -16.47
CA ILE A 142 18.09 7.65 -15.50
C ILE A 142 18.13 9.13 -15.13
N LYS A 143 17.19 9.91 -15.66
CA LYS A 143 17.09 11.37 -15.40
C LYS A 143 16.54 11.66 -14.02
N MET A 144 15.54 10.89 -13.63
CA MET A 144 14.90 11.00 -12.33
C MET A 144 14.39 9.63 -11.92
N PHE A 145 14.56 9.30 -10.66
CA PHE A 145 13.87 8.21 -10.00
C PHE A 145 13.11 8.76 -8.80
N PHE A 146 11.84 8.40 -8.69
CA PHE A 146 10.98 8.84 -7.62
C PHE A 146 10.30 7.64 -6.96
N SER A 147 10.43 7.57 -5.64
CA SER A 147 9.73 6.61 -4.80
C SER A 147 8.87 7.36 -3.78
N PRO A 148 7.55 7.39 -3.95
CA PRO A 148 6.61 8.00 -3.00
C PRO A 148 6.77 7.43 -1.59
N TYR A 149 6.96 6.10 -1.49
CA TYR A 149 7.17 5.42 -0.22
C TYR A 149 8.43 5.92 0.51
N LEU A 150 9.58 5.91 -0.17
CA LEU A 150 10.84 6.36 0.44
C LEU A 150 10.81 7.86 0.78
N LYS A 151 10.18 8.67 -0.07
CA LYS A 151 9.95 10.09 0.20
C LYS A 151 9.17 10.30 1.49
N ASN A 152 8.04 9.61 1.66
CA ASN A 152 7.23 9.69 2.87
C ASN A 152 8.01 9.23 4.13
N LYS A 153 8.82 8.17 4.01
CA LYS A 153 9.67 7.71 5.13
C LYS A 153 10.73 8.73 5.54
N ILE A 154 11.35 9.40 4.58
CA ILE A 154 12.33 10.46 4.84
C ILE A 154 11.66 11.67 5.49
N ASP A 155 10.50 12.08 5.00
CA ASP A 155 9.73 13.19 5.57
C ASP A 155 9.32 12.90 7.02
N ASP A 156 8.83 11.69 7.30
CA ASP A 156 8.49 11.22 8.65
C ASP A 156 9.70 11.23 9.59
N TYR A 157 10.86 10.78 9.11
CA TYR A 157 12.11 10.78 9.87
C TYR A 157 12.52 12.20 10.25
N ASN A 158 12.54 13.10 9.27
CA ASN A 158 12.88 14.50 9.45
C ASN A 158 11.91 15.17 10.45
N ALA A 159 10.59 14.96 10.30
CA ALA A 159 9.57 15.52 11.17
C ALA A 159 9.70 15.06 12.64
N LYS A 160 10.01 13.77 12.87
CA LYS A 160 10.23 13.24 14.23
C LYS A 160 11.45 13.84 14.91
N LYS A 161 12.51 14.09 14.15
CA LYS A 161 13.75 14.68 14.66
C LYS A 161 13.60 16.16 15.01
N THR A 162 12.76 16.90 14.28
CA THR A 162 12.35 18.27 14.62
C THR A 162 11.53 18.31 15.90
N LYS A 163 10.52 17.43 16.05
CA LYS A 163 9.67 17.37 17.26
C LYS A 163 10.42 17.04 18.54
N LYS A 164 11.55 16.32 18.46
CA LYS A 164 12.39 15.94 19.61
C LYS A 164 13.47 16.96 19.97
N GLY A 165 13.51 18.13 19.32
CA GLY A 165 14.52 19.17 19.59
C GLY A 165 15.96 18.83 19.16
N THR A 166 16.21 17.62 18.62
CA THR A 166 17.54 17.21 18.13
C THR A 166 17.92 17.83 16.79
N LEU A 167 16.93 18.36 16.06
CA LEU A 167 17.07 19.27 14.94
C LEU A 167 16.47 20.62 15.39
N GLU A 168 17.25 21.47 16.06
CA GLU A 168 16.86 22.88 16.30
C GLU A 168 16.73 23.59 14.96
N GLN A 169 15.58 23.48 14.28
CA GLN A 169 15.22 24.14 13.00
C GLN A 169 16.34 24.24 11.92
N ASP A 170 17.38 23.42 12.00
CA ASP A 170 18.50 23.48 11.08
C ASP A 170 18.20 22.54 9.91
N LEU A 171 17.52 23.09 8.91
CA LEU A 171 17.19 22.43 7.64
C LEU A 171 18.44 21.94 6.88
N SER A 172 19.66 22.28 7.31
CA SER A 172 20.89 21.72 6.77
C SER A 172 21.12 20.26 7.20
N LYS A 173 20.59 19.83 8.34
CA LYS A 173 20.71 18.47 8.89
C LYS A 173 19.60 17.52 8.45
N ALA A 174 18.58 18.03 7.77
CA ALA A 174 17.51 17.21 7.22
C ALA A 174 18.05 16.30 6.09
N VAL A 175 17.58 15.05 6.04
CA VAL A 175 17.90 14.16 4.93
C VAL A 175 17.17 14.70 3.70
N LYS A 176 17.92 15.00 2.63
CA LYS A 176 17.40 15.55 1.36
C LYS A 176 17.60 14.54 0.25
N ILE A 177 16.57 14.40 -0.58
CA ILE A 177 16.64 13.67 -1.85
C ILE A 177 17.16 14.65 -2.91
N SER A 178 18.15 14.23 -3.66
CA SER A 178 18.69 14.95 -4.79
C SER A 178 17.68 15.04 -5.93
N SER A 179 17.93 15.93 -6.89
CA SER A 179 17.01 16.14 -8.02
C SER A 179 16.84 14.92 -8.93
N ASN A 180 17.81 14.01 -8.97
CA ASN A 180 17.74 12.79 -9.78
C ASN A 180 17.30 11.56 -8.98
N GLY A 181 17.31 11.61 -7.65
CA GLY A 181 16.86 10.52 -6.77
C GLY A 181 17.68 9.22 -6.84
N LEU A 182 18.89 9.24 -7.41
CA LEU A 182 19.68 8.01 -7.62
C LEU A 182 20.11 7.34 -6.30
N GLU A 183 20.21 8.08 -5.19
CA GLU A 183 20.47 7.52 -3.86
C GLU A 183 19.34 6.63 -3.32
N LEU A 184 18.16 6.64 -3.95
CA LEU A 184 17.04 5.79 -3.57
C LEU A 184 17.10 4.41 -4.24
N ILE A 185 18.04 4.20 -5.19
CA ILE A 185 18.17 2.97 -5.96
C ILE A 185 19.25 2.07 -5.32
N GLU A 186 18.88 0.82 -5.02
CA GLU A 186 19.80 -0.22 -4.58
C GLU A 186 20.55 -0.82 -5.78
N SER A 187 19.82 -1.17 -6.85
CA SER A 187 20.44 -1.76 -8.03
C SER A 187 19.67 -1.53 -9.33
N VAL A 188 20.40 -1.64 -10.44
CA VAL A 188 19.90 -1.61 -11.81
C VAL A 188 20.41 -2.86 -12.54
N GLN A 189 19.50 -3.54 -13.24
CA GLN A 189 19.80 -4.72 -14.04
C GLN A 189 19.14 -4.61 -15.40
N PHE A 190 19.74 -5.23 -16.42
CA PHE A 190 19.23 -5.21 -17.79
C PHE A 190 19.00 -6.62 -18.32
N ASP A 191 17.87 -6.83 -18.99
CA ASP A 191 17.63 -7.97 -19.87
C ASP A 191 17.64 -7.49 -21.32
N THR A 192 18.63 -7.96 -22.07
CA THR A 192 18.81 -7.65 -23.51
C THR A 192 18.40 -8.81 -24.41
N THR A 193 18.05 -9.97 -23.83
CA THR A 193 17.60 -11.16 -24.56
C THR A 193 16.10 -11.14 -24.83
N LEU A 194 15.34 -10.42 -23.99
CA LEU A 194 13.90 -10.18 -24.13
C LEU A 194 13.06 -11.46 -24.20
N GLY A 195 13.49 -12.53 -23.54
CA GLY A 195 12.74 -13.76 -23.40
C GLY A 195 11.47 -13.63 -22.56
N LYS A 196 10.72 -14.74 -22.45
CA LYS A 196 9.58 -14.86 -21.53
C LYS A 196 10.02 -14.83 -20.07
N ILE A 197 11.17 -15.40 -19.79
CA ILE A 197 11.80 -15.42 -18.46
C ILE A 197 12.89 -14.35 -18.47
N TRP A 198 12.93 -13.54 -17.42
CA TRP A 198 13.97 -12.52 -17.23
C TRP A 198 15.36 -13.14 -17.21
N LYS A 199 16.29 -12.59 -17.98
CA LYS A 199 17.71 -12.95 -17.94
C LYS A 199 18.58 -11.71 -17.79
N SER A 200 19.10 -11.48 -16.59
CA SER A 200 20.04 -10.38 -16.32
C SER A 200 21.31 -10.53 -17.15
N ASN A 201 21.78 -9.44 -17.74
CA ASN A 201 23.13 -9.31 -18.27
C ASN A 201 24.07 -8.88 -17.12
N PRO A 202 24.98 -9.76 -16.64
CA PRO A 202 25.87 -9.46 -15.52
C PRO A 202 26.83 -8.30 -15.79
N GLU A 203 27.21 -8.06 -17.05
CA GLU A 203 28.13 -6.97 -17.42
C GLU A 203 27.49 -5.58 -17.28
N LEU A 204 26.15 -5.53 -17.30
CA LEU A 204 25.37 -4.30 -17.17
C LEU A 204 24.77 -4.13 -15.77
N GLU A 205 25.04 -5.06 -14.85
CA GLU A 205 24.58 -4.96 -13.48
C GLU A 205 25.29 -3.82 -12.74
N ASP A 206 24.50 -3.07 -11.99
CA ASP A 206 24.98 -1.95 -11.20
C ASP A 206 24.29 -1.97 -9.86
N LYS A 207 25.07 -2.21 -8.80
CA LYS A 207 24.58 -2.28 -7.44
C LYS A 207 25.33 -1.27 -6.59
N ALA A 208 24.60 -0.41 -5.90
CA ALA A 208 25.18 0.57 -5.01
C ALA A 208 25.86 -0.13 -3.81
N GLY A 209 27.12 0.23 -3.56
CA GLY A 209 27.83 -0.12 -2.32
C GLY A 209 27.39 0.72 -1.12
N ILE A 210 27.98 0.43 0.05
CA ILE A 210 27.73 1.20 1.27
C ILE A 210 28.22 2.65 1.07
N LYS A 211 27.31 3.63 1.14
CA LYS A 211 27.55 5.07 0.87
C LYS A 211 27.86 5.40 -0.59
N GLU A 212 27.65 4.48 -1.52
CA GLU A 212 27.76 4.74 -2.95
C GLU A 212 26.37 4.93 -3.57
N LYS A 213 26.35 5.46 -4.79
CA LYS A 213 25.15 5.51 -5.63
C LYS A 213 25.40 4.66 -6.87
N ILE A 214 24.34 4.21 -7.51
CA ILE A 214 24.43 3.66 -8.86
C ILE A 214 25.02 4.69 -9.85
N LYS A 215 25.54 4.21 -10.97
CA LYS A 215 26.11 5.02 -12.06
C LYS A 215 25.07 5.96 -12.68
N GLY A 216 23.81 5.52 -12.77
CA GLY A 216 22.70 6.28 -13.38
C GLY A 216 22.78 6.45 -14.90
N THR A 217 23.89 6.04 -15.53
CA THR A 217 24.11 6.07 -16.97
C THR A 217 24.79 4.78 -17.40
N TYR A 218 24.26 4.17 -18.45
CA TYR A 218 24.68 2.86 -18.97
C TYR A 218 24.87 2.94 -20.48
N THR A 219 25.82 2.16 -20.99
CA THR A 219 26.05 2.04 -22.44
C THR A 219 25.78 0.62 -22.88
N LEU A 220 24.85 0.44 -23.80
CA LEU A 220 24.38 -0.85 -24.31
C LEU A 220 24.67 -0.97 -25.81
N ASP A 221 24.84 -2.19 -26.29
CA ASP A 221 25.02 -2.46 -27.73
C ASP A 221 23.66 -2.60 -28.47
N THR A 222 22.54 -2.46 -27.74
CA THR A 222 21.17 -2.56 -28.27
C THR A 222 20.25 -1.49 -27.65
N ASP A 223 19.26 -1.03 -28.42
CA ASP A 223 18.15 -0.19 -27.93
C ASP A 223 16.94 -1.02 -27.49
N LYS A 224 17.00 -2.35 -27.62
CA LYS A 224 15.97 -3.30 -27.20
C LYS A 224 16.40 -3.95 -25.88
N PHE A 225 15.79 -3.53 -24.78
CA PHE A 225 16.09 -4.03 -23.44
C PHE A 225 14.88 -3.87 -22.50
N LYS A 226 14.87 -4.64 -21.42
CA LYS A 226 14.10 -4.32 -20.21
C LYS A 226 15.10 -3.93 -19.13
N MET A 227 14.84 -2.83 -18.44
CA MET A 227 15.61 -2.39 -17.30
C MET A 227 14.80 -2.66 -16.03
N LYS A 228 15.40 -3.34 -15.06
CA LYS A 228 14.86 -3.49 -13.72
C LYS A 228 15.58 -2.53 -12.80
N ILE A 229 14.83 -1.74 -12.04
CA ILE A 229 15.36 -0.86 -11.00
C ILE A 229 14.80 -1.36 -9.66
N ARG A 230 15.68 -1.62 -8.69
CA ARG A 230 15.33 -2.00 -7.32
C ARG A 230 15.65 -0.84 -6.38
N ASN A 231 14.68 -0.42 -5.58
CA ASN A 231 14.87 0.66 -4.61
C ASN A 231 15.52 0.14 -3.31
N ILE A 232 15.97 1.05 -2.43
CA ILE A 232 16.60 0.71 -1.13
C ILE A 232 15.64 0.08 -0.10
N ALA A 233 14.32 0.06 -0.37
CA ALA A 233 13.33 -0.68 0.41
C ALA A 233 13.08 -2.09 -0.13
N GLY A 234 13.65 -2.42 -1.29
CA GLY A 234 13.54 -3.72 -1.95
C GLY A 234 12.38 -3.86 -2.92
N ASP A 235 11.65 -2.79 -3.24
CA ASP A 235 10.64 -2.78 -4.29
C ASP A 235 11.30 -2.71 -5.67
N GLU A 236 10.63 -3.24 -6.69
CA GLU A 236 11.17 -3.32 -8.05
C GLU A 236 10.19 -2.76 -9.08
N ILE A 237 10.75 -2.06 -10.07
CA ILE A 237 10.03 -1.66 -11.28
C ILE A 237 10.77 -2.16 -12.52
N ILE A 238 10.01 -2.50 -13.57
CA ILE A 238 10.56 -2.92 -14.86
C ILE A 238 10.11 -1.94 -15.92
N ILE A 239 11.07 -1.38 -16.65
CA ILE A 239 10.83 -0.44 -17.75
C ILE A 239 11.37 -1.07 -19.03
N ALA A 240 10.48 -1.31 -19.99
CA ALA A 240 10.87 -1.75 -21.32
C ALA A 240 11.31 -0.55 -22.15
N SER A 241 12.41 -0.69 -22.90
CA SER A 241 12.74 0.27 -23.94
C SER A 241 11.62 0.21 -24.98
N LYS A 242 10.83 1.28 -25.08
CA LYS A 242 9.76 1.34 -26.08
C LYS A 242 10.41 1.21 -27.46
N ALA A 243 9.97 0.23 -28.25
CA ALA A 243 10.25 0.21 -29.68
C ALA A 243 9.80 1.56 -30.23
N ARG A 244 10.71 2.32 -30.84
CA ARG A 244 10.32 3.53 -31.58
C ARG A 244 9.23 3.10 -32.56
N ARG A 245 7.99 3.58 -32.38
CA ARG A 245 7.21 3.95 -33.54
C ARG A 245 8.03 5.05 -34.20
N ALA A 246 8.47 4.79 -35.42
CA ALA A 246 9.06 5.81 -36.24
C ALA A 246 8.07 6.98 -36.28
N GLU A 247 8.46 8.12 -35.72
CA GLU A 247 7.99 9.38 -36.28
C GLU A 247 8.72 9.51 -37.60
N GLU A 248 8.10 8.95 -38.64
CA GLU A 248 8.34 9.34 -40.01
C GLU A 248 7.83 10.77 -40.16
N THR A 249 8.78 11.67 -40.35
CA THR A 249 8.76 12.71 -41.39
C THR A 249 7.39 13.29 -41.75
N THR A 250 7.14 14.55 -41.36
CA THR A 250 6.87 15.61 -42.34
C THR A 250 7.38 16.94 -41.80
#